data_AF-A0A2V2UW34-F1
#
_entry.id   AF-A0A2V2UW34-F1
#
_cell.length_a   1.000
_cell.length_b   1.000
_cell.length_c   1.000
_cell.angle_alpha   90.00
_cell.angle_beta   90.00
_cell.angle_gamma   90.00
#
_symmetry.space_group_name_H-M   'P 1'
#
loop_
_entity.id
_entity.type
_entity.pdbx_description
1 polymer ?
#
loop_
_entity_poly.entity_id
_entity_poly.type
_entity_poly.pdbx_seq_one_letter_code
_entity_poly.pdbx_strand_id
1 'polypeptide(L)'
;MYVLKGCYESVYNARWHHVVEVPGGEGTGLEVKEGEPEQSWTYNEVGNTLEKDDAVQQSGKAPPRLMVLTSDNGWPYTWGQGLNERIHDCYVNCEVDRVWQTVKGDLNGWLSSHGKKKTSPDPFVLIGTSGIGKSMNAGSYILYQLLHCDAEQLPMVAYSVGDRTFLFDKTAKTVKNTVRRLISRIFWAVSLGVV
;
A
#
# COMPACT_ATOMS: atom_id res chain seq x y z
N MET A 1 -25.13 -3.16 4.40
CA MET A 1 -23.89 -2.42 4.12
C MET A 1 -23.88 -1.21 5.03
N TYR A 2 -22.86 -1.05 5.88
CA TYR A 2 -22.75 0.07 6.81
C TYR A 2 -21.67 1.04 6.34
N VAL A 3 -21.90 2.34 6.51
CA VAL A 3 -20.91 3.39 6.21
C VAL A 3 -20.00 3.56 7.43
N LEU A 4 -18.69 3.45 7.22
CA LEU A 4 -17.69 3.65 8.27
C LEU A 4 -17.24 5.12 8.26
N LYS A 5 -17.82 5.92 9.15
CA LYS A 5 -17.55 7.37 9.24
C LYS A 5 -16.10 7.63 9.66
N GLY A 6 -15.40 8.53 8.95
CA GLY A 6 -14.02 8.93 9.25
C GLY A 6 -12.94 7.93 8.83
N CYS A 7 -13.32 6.74 8.36
CA CYS A 7 -12.39 5.71 7.91
C CYS A 7 -11.74 6.07 6.57
N TYR A 8 -12.46 6.75 5.67
CA TYR A 8 -11.90 7.19 4.39
C TYR A 8 -10.79 8.21 4.63
N GLU A 9 -11.12 9.27 5.36
CA GLU A 9 -10.22 10.39 5.65
C GLU A 9 -9.01 9.93 6.44
N SER A 10 -9.19 8.98 7.36
CA SER A 10 -8.09 8.43 8.14
C SER A 10 -7.05 7.70 7.31
N VAL A 11 -7.49 6.90 6.33
CA VAL A 11 -6.55 6.21 5.44
C VAL A 11 -5.96 7.19 4.44
N TYR A 12 -6.79 8.06 3.86
CA TYR A 12 -6.34 9.04 2.86
C TYR A 12 -5.35 10.05 3.45
N ASN A 13 -5.55 10.53 4.68
CA ASN A 13 -4.69 11.50 5.33
C ASN A 13 -3.63 10.84 6.25
N ALA A 14 -3.31 9.56 6.04
CA ALA A 14 -2.32 8.87 6.86
C ALA A 14 -0.97 9.62 6.80
N ARG A 15 -0.34 9.80 7.97
CA ARG A 15 0.87 10.60 8.12
C ARG A 15 2.11 9.76 7.87
N TRP A 16 3.04 10.32 7.09
CA TRP A 16 4.32 9.71 6.81
C TRP A 16 5.34 9.97 7.93
N HIS A 17 6.09 8.93 8.24
CA HIS A 17 7.34 8.99 8.99
C HIS A 17 8.35 8.07 8.31
N HIS A 18 9.64 8.34 8.46
CA HIS A 18 10.67 7.48 7.90
C HIS A 18 11.91 7.44 8.77
N VAL A 19 12.64 6.32 8.70
CA VAL A 19 13.87 6.07 9.44
C VAL A 19 15.04 6.14 8.47
N VAL A 20 16.05 6.94 8.77
CA VAL A 20 17.29 7.04 7.99
C VAL A 20 18.50 6.68 8.83
N GLU A 21 19.57 6.24 8.18
CA GLU A 21 20.86 6.05 8.83
C GLU A 21 21.60 7.38 8.93
N VAL A 22 22.19 7.65 10.09
CA VAL A 22 22.97 8.87 10.34
C VAL A 22 24.40 8.64 9.85
N PRO A 23 24.89 9.39 8.84
CA PRO A 23 26.26 9.23 8.36
C PRO A 23 27.27 9.79 9.38
N GLY A 24 28.34 9.03 9.65
CA GLY A 24 29.56 9.55 10.28
C GLY A 24 29.70 9.47 11.81
N GLY A 25 28.88 8.68 12.52
CA GLY A 25 29.05 8.40 13.95
C GLY A 25 29.77 7.07 14.23
N GLU A 26 30.45 6.95 15.38
CA GLU A 26 30.89 5.64 15.91
C GLU A 26 29.66 4.81 16.34
N GLY A 27 29.00 4.18 15.37
CA GLY A 27 27.82 3.32 15.54
C GLY A 27 26.77 3.49 14.43
N THR A 28 25.94 2.47 14.21
CA THR A 28 24.80 2.53 13.28
C THR A 28 23.65 3.33 13.91
N GLY A 29 23.78 4.66 13.93
CA GLY A 29 22.73 5.56 14.41
C GLY A 29 21.54 5.59 13.45
N LEU A 30 20.33 5.42 13.97
CA LEU A 30 19.09 5.58 13.22
C LEU A 30 18.35 6.83 13.71
N GLU A 31 17.87 7.64 12.77
CA GLU A 31 17.10 8.85 13.03
C GLU A 31 15.70 8.72 12.43
N VAL A 32 14.67 9.06 13.21
CA VAL A 32 13.28 9.11 12.74
C VAL A 32 12.97 10.54 12.27
N LYS A 33 12.40 10.66 11.08
CA LYS A 33 12.00 11.91 10.45
C LYS A 33 10.51 11.89 10.15
N GLU A 34 9.87 13.03 10.35
CA GLU A 34 8.48 13.24 9.94
C GLU A 34 8.41 13.55 8.45
N GLY A 35 7.32 13.14 7.81
CA GLY A 35 7.07 13.34 6.39
C GLY A 35 7.54 12.21 5.49
N GLU A 36 7.16 12.30 4.21
CA GLU A 36 7.61 11.37 3.18
C GLU A 36 9.11 11.61 2.90
N PRO A 37 9.93 10.56 2.75
CA PRO A 37 11.34 10.74 2.45
C PRO A 37 11.52 11.43 1.09
N GLU A 38 12.50 12.33 1.02
CA GLU A 38 12.86 13.05 -0.23
C GLU A 38 13.31 12.10 -1.35
N GLN A 39 13.87 10.95 -0.98
CA GLN A 39 14.35 9.92 -1.89
C GLN A 39 13.85 8.56 -1.40
N SER A 40 13.10 7.84 -2.24
CA SER A 40 12.72 6.43 -1.99
C SER A 40 13.86 5.48 -2.39
N TRP A 41 13.68 4.18 -2.17
CA TRP A 41 14.62 3.16 -2.66
C TRP A 41 14.76 3.20 -4.18
N THR A 42 15.95 2.84 -4.65
CA THR A 42 16.24 2.69 -6.08
C THR A 42 16.19 1.22 -6.45
N TYR A 43 15.71 0.95 -7.67
CA TYR A 43 15.57 -0.40 -8.17
C TYR A 43 16.18 -0.51 -9.57
N ASN A 44 16.82 -1.65 -9.84
CA ASN A 44 17.28 -2.06 -11.15
C ASN A 44 16.21 -2.93 -11.81
N GLU A 45 15.98 -2.75 -13.11
CA GLU A 45 15.15 -3.66 -13.90
C GLU A 45 15.95 -4.91 -14.26
N VAL A 46 15.50 -6.07 -13.78
CA VAL A 46 16.07 -7.38 -14.09
C VAL A 46 14.97 -8.22 -14.73
N GLY A 47 14.91 -8.20 -16.06
CA GLY A 47 13.84 -8.84 -16.83
C GLY A 47 12.48 -8.20 -16.55
N ASN A 48 11.51 -8.99 -16.07
CA ASN A 48 10.17 -8.50 -15.69
C ASN A 48 10.06 -8.18 -14.19
N THR A 49 11.17 -8.19 -13.46
CA THR A 49 11.21 -7.96 -12.02
C THR A 49 12.08 -6.75 -11.68
N LEU A 50 11.76 -6.10 -10.57
CA LEU A 50 12.60 -5.06 -9.98
C LEU A 50 13.50 -5.72 -8.93
N GLU A 51 14.77 -5.35 -8.88
CA GLU A 51 15.69 -5.71 -7.80
C GLU A 51 16.18 -4.45 -7.12
N LYS A 52 16.42 -4.51 -5.81
CA LYS A 52 16.93 -3.37 -5.05
C LYS A 52 18.34 -3.03 -5.53
N ASP A 53 18.58 -1.77 -5.88
CA ASP A 53 19.90 -1.31 -6.30
C ASP A 53 20.79 -1.01 -5.08
N ASP A 54 21.48 -2.05 -4.62
CA ASP A 54 22.41 -1.97 -3.47
C ASP A 54 23.88 -1.78 -3.90
N ALA A 55 24.16 -1.74 -5.21
CA ALA A 55 25.51 -1.75 -5.76
C ALA A 55 26.16 -0.36 -5.85
N VAL A 56 25.36 0.72 -5.78
CA VAL A 56 25.84 2.09 -5.94
C VAL A 56 25.83 2.80 -4.59
N GLN A 57 26.99 3.33 -4.17
CA GLN A 57 27.03 4.37 -3.14
C GLN A 57 26.15 5.52 -3.61
N GLN A 58 24.94 5.63 -3.07
CA GLN A 58 23.99 6.65 -3.48
C GLN A 58 24.59 8.02 -3.14
N SER A 59 25.04 8.75 -4.14
CA SER A 59 25.53 10.12 -3.98
C SER A 59 24.31 11.01 -3.73
N GLY A 60 23.92 11.18 -2.46
CA GLY A 60 22.69 11.86 -2.08
C GLY A 60 22.33 11.68 -0.60
N LYS A 61 21.12 12.08 -0.22
CA LYS A 61 20.57 11.85 1.12
C LYS A 61 20.31 10.34 1.26
N ALA A 62 20.70 9.75 2.39
CA ALA A 62 20.57 8.30 2.59
C ALA A 62 19.11 7.85 2.38
N PRO A 63 18.85 6.77 1.60
CA PRO A 63 17.50 6.25 1.43
C PRO A 63 16.94 5.77 2.78
N PRO A 64 15.61 5.78 2.94
CA PRO A 64 15.00 5.30 4.17
C PRO A 64 15.36 3.82 4.40
N ARG A 65 15.61 3.45 5.66
CA ARG A 65 15.66 2.05 6.09
C ARG A 65 14.25 1.48 6.26
N LEU A 66 13.31 2.32 6.65
CA LEU A 66 11.91 1.99 6.87
C LEU A 66 11.05 3.25 6.71
N MET A 67 9.88 3.13 6.10
CA MET A 67 8.85 4.17 6.14
C MET A 67 7.64 3.66 6.95
N VAL A 68 6.87 4.58 7.50
CA VAL A 68 5.69 4.30 8.31
C VAL A 68 4.57 5.23 7.88
N LEU A 69 3.40 4.65 7.63
CA LEU A 69 2.15 5.39 7.43
C LEU A 69 1.26 5.20 8.66
N THR A 70 0.92 6.30 9.32
CA THR A 70 0.11 6.29 10.56
C THR A 70 -1.29 6.82 10.27
N SER A 71 -2.31 5.96 10.47
CA SER A 71 -3.73 6.25 10.26
C SER A 71 -4.45 6.39 11.60
N ASP A 72 -5.19 7.48 11.82
CA ASP A 72 -5.86 7.80 13.10
C ASP A 72 -6.93 6.78 13.53
N ASN A 73 -7.61 6.16 12.56
CA ASN A 73 -8.58 5.07 12.74
C ASN A 73 -7.98 3.69 12.43
N GLY A 74 -6.66 3.61 12.24
CA GLY A 74 -5.96 2.39 11.86
C GLY A 74 -6.28 1.90 10.46
N TRP A 75 -5.82 0.69 10.15
CA TRP A 75 -5.92 0.10 8.82
C TRP A 75 -7.07 -0.91 8.71
N PRO A 76 -7.68 -1.09 7.51
CA PRO A 76 -8.84 -1.97 7.32
C PRO A 76 -8.67 -3.41 7.79
N TYR A 77 -7.43 -3.91 7.78
CA TYR A 77 -7.09 -5.22 8.34
C TYR A 77 -7.56 -5.40 9.79
N THR A 78 -7.56 -4.32 10.57
CA THR A 78 -7.98 -4.32 11.98
C THR A 78 -9.45 -3.94 12.20
N TRP A 79 -10.14 -3.47 11.15
CA TRP A 79 -11.51 -2.98 11.28
C TRP A 79 -12.50 -4.11 11.56
N GLY A 80 -12.93 -4.16 12.81
CA GLY A 80 -14.03 -4.99 13.30
C GLY A 80 -13.66 -6.42 13.64
N GLN A 81 -12.38 -6.76 13.83
CA GLN A 81 -11.99 -8.08 14.34
C GLN A 81 -12.43 -8.32 15.81
N GLY A 82 -13.18 -7.40 16.43
CA GLY A 82 -13.52 -7.47 17.87
C GLY A 82 -12.31 -7.21 18.78
N LEU A 83 -11.12 -7.06 18.19
CA LEU A 83 -9.93 -6.52 18.83
C LEU A 83 -10.20 -5.04 19.13
N ASN A 84 -10.11 -4.66 20.40
CA ASN A 84 -10.15 -3.25 20.82
C ASN A 84 -8.89 -2.48 20.37
N GLU A 85 -7.90 -3.16 19.82
CA GLU A 85 -6.64 -2.57 19.36
C GLU A 85 -6.69 -2.34 17.85
N ARG A 86 -6.75 -1.07 17.47
CA ARG A 86 -6.52 -0.64 16.09
C ARG A 86 -5.02 -0.53 15.89
N ILE A 87 -4.52 -1.14 14.81
CA ILE A 87 -3.12 -0.94 14.40
C ILE A 87 -3.10 0.31 13.53
N HIS A 88 -2.46 1.35 14.06
CA HIS A 88 -2.35 2.66 13.44
C HIS A 88 -1.23 2.73 12.41
N ASP A 89 -0.15 2.00 12.64
CA ASP A 89 1.07 2.08 11.84
C ASP A 89 1.14 0.98 10.77
N CYS A 90 1.44 1.38 9.54
CA CYS A 90 1.75 0.51 8.41
C CYS A 90 3.23 0.66 8.06
N TYR A 91 4.00 -0.39 8.26
CA TYR A 91 5.44 -0.40 8.04
C TYR A 91 5.77 -0.74 6.59
N VAL A 92 6.43 0.17 5.89
CA VAL A 92 6.80 0.01 4.48
C VAL A 92 8.32 -0.11 4.39
N ASN A 93 8.80 -1.28 3.98
CA ASN A 93 10.19 -1.52 3.64
C ASN A 93 10.38 -1.52 2.11
N CYS A 94 11.61 -1.70 1.66
CA CYS A 94 11.93 -1.77 0.23
C CYS A 94 11.14 -2.86 -0.51
N GLU A 95 10.85 -4.00 0.12
CA GLU A 95 10.08 -5.06 -0.52
C GLU A 95 8.61 -4.67 -0.74
N VAL A 96 8.00 -4.01 0.24
CA VAL A 96 6.63 -3.50 0.13
C VAL A 96 6.56 -2.39 -0.92
N ASP A 97 7.55 -1.49 -0.94
CA ASP A 97 7.61 -0.44 -1.95
C ASP A 97 7.84 -0.99 -3.36
N ARG A 98 8.70 -2.00 -3.51
CA ARG A 98 8.91 -2.72 -4.77
C ARG A 98 7.64 -3.31 -5.33
N VAL A 99 6.81 -3.94 -4.49
CA VAL A 99 5.48 -4.44 -4.89
C VAL A 99 4.62 -3.31 -5.42
N TRP A 100 4.60 -2.15 -4.75
CA TRP A 100 3.88 -0.99 -5.25
C TRP A 100 4.41 -0.49 -6.59
N GLN A 101 5.74 -0.43 -6.80
CA GLN A 101 6.31 -0.02 -8.09
C GLN A 101 5.86 -0.95 -9.24
N THR A 102 5.80 -2.27 -8.99
CA THR A 102 5.27 -3.23 -9.97
C THR A 102 3.79 -2.99 -10.26
N VAL A 103 2.96 -2.83 -9.22
CA VAL A 103 1.52 -2.55 -9.37
C VAL A 103 1.29 -1.23 -10.11
N LYS A 104 2.07 -0.20 -9.78
CA LYS A 104 2.01 1.13 -10.41
C LYS A 104 2.38 1.07 -11.89
N GLY A 105 3.39 0.28 -12.26
CA GLY A 105 3.78 0.08 -13.67
C GLY A 105 2.64 -0.49 -14.51
N ASP A 106 2.00 -1.56 -14.03
CA ASP A 106 0.86 -2.17 -14.73
C ASP A 106 -0.39 -1.28 -14.70
N LEU A 107 -0.65 -0.60 -13.58
CA LEU A 107 -1.74 0.37 -13.47
C LEU A 107 -1.57 1.50 -14.50
N ASN A 108 -0.37 2.06 -14.64
CA ASN A 108 -0.06 3.08 -15.65
C ASN A 108 -0.24 2.55 -17.07
N GLY A 109 0.21 1.32 -17.34
CA GLY A 109 0.02 0.67 -18.65
C GLY A 109 -1.47 0.50 -18.99
N TRP A 110 -2.28 0.14 -18.00
CA TRP A 110 -3.74 0.03 -18.16
C TRP A 110 -4.40 1.41 -18.38
N LEU A 111 -4.13 2.39 -17.52
CA LEU A 111 -4.73 3.73 -17.59
C LEU A 111 -4.37 4.50 -18.87
N SER A 112 -3.15 4.33 -19.37
CA SER A 112 -2.67 4.96 -20.61
C SER A 112 -3.18 4.29 -21.89
N SER A 113 -3.78 3.09 -21.79
CA SER A 113 -4.27 2.32 -22.94
C SER A 113 -5.62 2.87 -23.47
N HIS A 114 -5.62 4.12 -23.95
CA HIS A 114 -6.73 4.79 -24.63
C HIS A 114 -7.06 4.16 -26.00
N GLY A 115 -7.34 2.85 -26.05
CA GLY A 115 -7.78 2.15 -27.27
C GLY A 115 -7.20 0.75 -27.50
N LYS A 116 -6.35 0.20 -26.63
CA LYS A 116 -5.91 -1.21 -26.70
C LYS A 116 -6.69 -2.04 -25.67
N LYS A 117 -7.10 -3.25 -26.06
CA LYS A 117 -8.07 -4.18 -25.41
C LYS A 117 -7.72 -4.67 -23.98
N LYS A 118 -7.08 -3.89 -23.11
CA LYS A 118 -6.85 -4.29 -21.71
C LYS A 118 -8.00 -3.74 -20.86
N THR A 119 -9.02 -4.57 -20.66
CA THR A 119 -10.24 -4.21 -19.89
C THR A 119 -10.00 -4.10 -18.38
N SER A 120 -8.87 -4.64 -17.90
CA SER A 120 -8.44 -4.63 -16.51
C SER A 120 -6.93 -4.89 -16.46
N PRO A 121 -6.19 -4.36 -15.47
CA PRO A 121 -4.81 -4.76 -15.25
C PRO A 121 -4.71 -6.22 -14.81
N ASP A 122 -3.47 -6.70 -14.77
CA ASP A 122 -3.18 -8.08 -14.46
C ASP A 122 -3.35 -8.34 -12.95
N PRO A 123 -3.87 -9.52 -12.59
CA PRO A 123 -3.99 -9.89 -11.18
C PRO A 123 -2.60 -10.10 -10.57
N PHE A 124 -2.34 -9.45 -9.44
CA PHE A 124 -1.12 -9.63 -8.66
C PHE A 124 -1.36 -10.58 -7.47
N VAL A 125 -0.45 -11.53 -7.28
CA VAL A 125 -0.42 -12.41 -6.11
C VAL A 125 0.91 -12.22 -5.40
N LEU A 126 0.87 -11.73 -4.17
CA LEU A 126 2.05 -11.58 -3.32
C LEU A 126 2.23 -12.82 -2.45
N ILE A 127 3.29 -13.58 -2.73
CA ILE A 127 3.67 -14.79 -1.98
C ILE A 127 4.87 -14.45 -1.09
N GLY A 128 4.91 -15.02 0.10
CA GLY A 128 6.10 -14.98 0.95
C GLY A 128 5.85 -15.64 2.30
N THR A 129 6.83 -15.64 3.18
CA THR A 129 6.77 -16.38 4.45
C THR A 129 5.64 -15.89 5.34
N SER A 130 4.92 -16.83 5.96
CA SER A 130 3.88 -16.52 6.96
C SER A 130 4.48 -15.71 8.12
N GLY A 131 3.68 -14.83 8.74
CA GLY A 131 4.10 -14.02 9.89
C GLY A 131 4.93 -12.76 9.58
N ILE A 132 5.43 -12.55 8.36
CA ILE A 132 6.25 -11.36 8.01
C ILE A 132 5.41 -10.07 7.87
N GLY A 133 4.08 -10.15 7.93
CA GLY A 133 3.22 -8.96 7.84
C GLY A 133 2.89 -8.51 6.41
N LYS A 134 2.99 -9.40 5.41
CA LYS A 134 2.69 -9.11 3.99
C LYS A 134 1.31 -8.48 3.79
N SER A 135 0.27 -9.11 4.32
CA SER A 135 -1.12 -8.68 4.13
C SER A 135 -1.39 -7.35 4.83
N MET A 136 -0.86 -7.19 6.04
CA MET A 136 -1.00 -5.98 6.84
C MET A 136 -0.29 -4.79 6.18
N ASN A 137 1.00 -4.93 5.87
CA ASN A 137 1.82 -3.82 5.38
C ASN A 137 1.61 -3.56 3.89
N ALA A 138 1.80 -4.57 3.03
CA ALA A 138 1.68 -4.37 1.59
C ALA A 138 0.25 -4.04 1.17
N GLY A 139 -0.75 -4.71 1.75
CA GLY A 139 -2.14 -4.41 1.48
C GLY A 139 -2.52 -2.97 1.86
N SER A 140 -2.12 -2.53 3.05
CA SER A 140 -2.40 -1.17 3.53
C SER A 140 -1.69 -0.11 2.69
N TYR A 141 -0.42 -0.35 2.35
CA TYR A 141 0.36 0.56 1.53
C TYR A 141 -0.20 0.69 0.11
N ILE A 142 -0.54 -0.43 -0.55
CA ILE A 142 -1.18 -0.42 -1.87
C ILE A 142 -2.52 0.31 -1.81
N LEU A 143 -3.33 0.06 -0.77
CA LEU A 143 -4.60 0.78 -0.59
C LEU A 143 -4.38 2.29 -0.49
N TYR A 144 -3.47 2.73 0.38
CA TYR A 144 -3.11 4.14 0.54
C TYR A 144 -2.74 4.76 -0.81
N GLN A 145 -1.86 4.09 -1.56
CA GLN A 145 -1.38 4.57 -2.85
C GLN A 145 -2.50 4.64 -3.91
N LEU A 146 -3.37 3.63 -3.99
CA LEU A 146 -4.51 3.62 -4.92
C LEU A 146 -5.54 4.72 -4.60
N LEU A 147 -5.71 5.07 -3.33
CA LEU A 147 -6.55 6.20 -2.93
C LEU A 147 -5.98 7.54 -3.38
N HIS A 148 -4.66 7.64 -3.56
CA HIS A 148 -3.97 8.83 -4.07
C HIS A 148 -3.86 8.87 -5.61
N CYS A 149 -4.22 7.80 -6.32
CA CYS A 149 -4.37 7.87 -7.77
C CYS A 149 -5.49 8.85 -8.17
N ASP A 150 -5.50 9.27 -9.42
CA ASP A 150 -6.59 10.11 -9.97
C ASP A 150 -7.96 9.45 -9.76
N ALA A 151 -8.91 10.19 -9.20
CA ALA A 151 -10.26 9.72 -8.91
C ALA A 151 -11.12 9.62 -10.17
N GLU A 152 -10.81 10.35 -11.24
CA GLU A 152 -11.53 10.23 -12.52
C GLU A 152 -11.22 8.90 -13.20
N GLN A 153 -9.97 8.44 -13.06
CA GLN A 153 -9.47 7.19 -13.64
C GLN A 153 -9.74 5.99 -12.74
N LEU A 154 -9.63 6.16 -11.42
CA LEU A 154 -9.87 5.13 -10.42
C LEU A 154 -10.81 5.68 -9.34
N PRO A 155 -12.15 5.67 -9.57
CA PRO A 155 -13.12 6.26 -8.66
C PRO A 155 -13.38 5.40 -7.40
N MET A 156 -13.11 4.10 -7.46
CA MET A 156 -13.37 3.18 -6.34
C MET A 156 -12.24 2.17 -6.15
N VAL A 157 -12.00 1.77 -4.90
CA VAL A 157 -11.03 0.74 -4.52
C VAL A 157 -11.70 -0.25 -3.56
N ALA A 158 -11.67 -1.54 -3.89
CA ALA A 158 -12.16 -2.58 -3.00
C ALA A 158 -10.99 -3.27 -2.29
N TYR A 159 -11.05 -3.29 -0.95
CA TYR A 159 -10.07 -3.95 -0.10
C TYR A 159 -10.72 -5.13 0.61
N SER A 160 -10.21 -6.34 0.42
CA SER A 160 -10.76 -7.54 1.05
C SER A 160 -9.76 -8.17 2.02
N VAL A 161 -10.23 -8.52 3.20
CA VAL A 161 -9.47 -9.18 4.26
C VAL A 161 -10.36 -10.21 4.95
N GLY A 162 -9.94 -11.48 4.93
CA GLY A 162 -10.77 -12.57 5.41
C GLY A 162 -12.12 -12.63 4.71
N ASP A 163 -13.21 -12.57 5.47
CA ASP A 163 -14.60 -12.58 5.01
C ASP A 163 -15.19 -11.19 4.76
N ARG A 164 -14.39 -10.13 4.88
CA ARG A 164 -14.84 -8.73 4.80
C ARG A 164 -14.32 -8.06 3.55
N THR A 165 -15.16 -7.21 2.98
CA THR A 165 -14.80 -6.32 1.89
C THR A 165 -15.18 -4.90 2.26
N PHE A 166 -14.20 -4.00 2.14
CA PHE A 166 -14.35 -2.56 2.30
C PHE A 166 -14.28 -1.91 0.93
N LEU A 167 -15.34 -1.19 0.56
CA LEU A 167 -15.38 -0.41 -0.68
C LEU A 167 -15.12 1.05 -0.34
N PHE A 168 -14.00 1.57 -0.84
CA PHE A 168 -13.61 2.96 -0.77
C PHE A 168 -14.11 3.67 -2.02
N ASP A 169 -15.01 4.62 -1.81
CA ASP A 169 -15.53 5.50 -2.85
C ASP A 169 -14.78 6.84 -2.75
N LYS A 170 -13.94 7.14 -3.75
CA LYS A 170 -13.07 8.32 -3.75
C LYS A 170 -13.80 9.59 -4.14
N THR A 171 -14.88 9.49 -4.91
CA THR A 171 -15.69 10.65 -5.30
C THR A 171 -16.61 11.06 -4.15
N ALA A 172 -17.24 10.09 -3.48
CA ALA A 172 -18.05 10.37 -2.30
C ALA A 172 -17.22 10.50 -1.00
N LYS A 173 -15.94 10.11 -1.02
CA LYS A 173 -15.06 10.01 0.15
C LYS A 173 -15.68 9.16 1.27
N THR A 174 -16.21 7.98 0.93
CA THR A 174 -16.87 7.10 1.90
C THR A 174 -16.29 5.70 1.89
N VAL A 175 -16.38 5.02 3.03
CA VAL A 175 -16.09 3.58 3.14
C VAL A 175 -17.34 2.81 3.50
N LYS A 176 -17.60 1.74 2.76
CA LYS A 176 -18.70 0.81 3.00
C LYS A 176 -18.16 -0.58 3.31
N ASN A 177 -18.66 -1.22 4.36
CA ASN A 177 -18.32 -2.60 4.71
C ASN A 177 -19.45 -3.56 4.31
N THR A 178 -19.06 -4.69 3.69
CA THR A 178 -19.90 -5.86 3.50
C THR A 178 -19.16 -7.13 3.95
N VAL A 179 -19.87 -8.02 4.64
CA VAL A 179 -19.43 -9.40 4.92
C VAL A 179 -19.83 -10.27 3.73
N ARG A 180 -18.91 -11.07 3.20
CA ARG A 180 -19.07 -11.82 1.95
C ARG A 180 -20.18 -12.87 2.07
N ARG A 181 -21.38 -12.55 1.57
CA ARG A 181 -22.23 -13.49 0.81
C ARG A 181 -21.93 -13.17 -0.65
N LEU A 182 -21.44 -14.14 -1.44
CA LEU A 182 -20.98 -13.94 -2.83
C LEU A 182 -21.81 -12.90 -3.60
N ILE A 183 -21.24 -11.72 -3.84
CA ILE A 183 -21.72 -10.79 -4.86
C ILE A 183 -20.65 -10.78 -5.94
N SER A 184 -20.93 -11.54 -6.99
CA SER A 184 -20.30 -11.45 -8.30
C SER A 184 -20.41 -10.00 -8.82
N ARG A 185 -19.29 -9.45 -9.29
CA ARG A 185 -19.09 -8.10 -9.86
C ARG A 185 -18.63 -7.04 -8.87
N ILE A 186 -17.37 -7.16 -8.43
CA ILE A 186 -16.56 -6.01 -8.02
C ILE A 186 -15.24 -6.16 -8.80
N PHE A 187 -14.96 -5.17 -9.67
CA PHE A 187 -13.64 -5.01 -10.25
C PHE A 187 -12.69 -4.67 -9.09
N TRP A 188 -11.51 -5.30 -9.07
CA TRP A 188 -10.44 -5.17 -8.07
C TRP A 188 -10.61 -6.04 -6.82
N ALA A 189 -9.91 -7.17 -6.81
CA ALA A 189 -9.62 -7.94 -5.61
C ALA A 189 -8.10 -8.16 -5.57
N VAL A 190 -7.38 -7.41 -4.73
CA VAL A 190 -6.04 -7.84 -4.29
C VAL A 190 -6.28 -8.95 -3.27
N SER A 191 -6.32 -10.19 -3.75
CA SER A 191 -6.44 -11.36 -2.89
C SER A 191 -5.07 -11.70 -2.32
N LEU A 192 -4.74 -11.12 -1.16
CA LEU A 192 -3.60 -11.54 -0.36
C LEU A 192 -3.97 -12.84 0.38
N GLY A 193 -3.85 -13.95 -0.32
CA GLY A 193 -3.98 -15.29 0.27
C GLY A 193 -2.79 -15.59 1.17
N VAL A 194 -3.05 -15.90 2.43
CA VAL A 194 -2.08 -16.60 3.28
C VAL A 194 -2.23 -18.08 2.94
N VAL A 195 -1.20 -18.70 2.38
CA VAL A 195 -1.04 -20.16 2.37
C VAL A 195 -0.22 -20.54 3.59
#